data_AF-A0A369KI88-F1
#
_entry.id   AF-A0A369KI88-F1
#
_cell.length_a   1.000
_cell.length_b   1.000
_cell.length_c   1.000
_cell.angle_alpha   90.00
_cell.angle_beta   90.00
_cell.angle_gamma   90.00
#
_symmetry.space_group_name_H-M   'P 1'
#
loop_
_entity.id
_entity.type
_entity.pdbx_description
1 polymer ?
#
loop_
_entity_poly.entity_id
_entity_poly.type
_entity_poly.pdbx_seq_one_letter_code
_entity_poly.pdbx_strand_id
1 'polypeptide(L)'
;MILRHFTHRRFLPAIVARGGLSVKDTGGDYLQFEFDPPSEQPQDETDTVALDFDFVKMQAADIEVLEQVEDATWNVDPDSSVGPSRFVKSFLSLGYLTEESREQLSEYY
;
A
#
# COMPACT_ATOMS: atom_id res chain seq x y z
N MET A 1 -11.79 6.73 3.51
CA MET A 1 -10.99 6.53 2.28
C MET A 1 -9.71 5.82 2.69
N ILE A 2 -9.47 4.67 2.07
CA ILE A 2 -8.32 3.81 2.38
C ILE A 2 -7.44 3.68 1.14
N LEU A 3 -6.12 3.62 1.36
CA LEU A 3 -5.14 3.22 0.37
C LEU A 3 -4.58 1.85 0.76
N ARG A 4 -4.80 0.83 -0.05
CA ARG A 4 -4.33 -0.54 0.21
C ARG A 4 -3.05 -0.84 -0.55
N HIS A 5 -2.03 -1.29 0.16
CA HIS A 5 -0.79 -1.77 -0.41
C HIS A 5 -0.68 -3.28 -0.25
N PHE A 6 -0.40 -3.99 -1.34
CA PHE A 6 -0.11 -5.41 -1.29
C PHE A 6 1.39 -5.65 -1.19
N THR A 7 1.81 -6.44 -0.21
CA THR A 7 3.21 -6.85 -0.04
C THR A 7 3.30 -8.31 0.38
N HIS A 8 4.47 -8.93 0.26
CA HIS A 8 4.65 -10.31 0.71
C HIS A 8 5.00 -10.39 2.20
N ARG A 9 4.51 -11.42 2.89
CA ARG A 9 4.78 -11.67 4.33
C ARG A 9 6.27 -11.64 4.67
N ARG A 10 7.11 -12.15 3.77
CA ARG A 10 8.59 -12.15 3.93
C ARG A 10 9.21 -10.75 4.06
N PHE A 11 8.56 -9.71 3.56
CA PHE A 11 9.04 -8.32 3.65
C PHE A 11 8.55 -7.60 4.90
N LEU A 12 7.55 -8.13 5.60
CA LEU A 12 6.99 -7.52 6.82
C LEU A 12 8.03 -7.28 7.91
N PRO A 13 8.96 -8.20 8.23
CA PRO A 13 10.01 -7.92 9.21
C PRO A 13 10.86 -6.70 8.85
N ALA A 14 11.19 -6.52 7.56
CA ALA A 14 11.98 -5.38 7.08
C ALA A 14 11.18 -4.07 7.11
N ILE A 15 9.89 -4.13 6.76
CA ILE A 15 8.94 -3.01 6.81
C ILE A 15 8.75 -2.53 8.26
N VAL A 16 8.59 -3.46 9.20
CA VAL A 16 8.44 -3.17 10.64
C VAL A 16 9.75 -2.64 11.22
N ALA A 17 10.89 -3.29 10.95
CA ALA A 17 12.18 -2.90 11.50
C ALA A 17 12.59 -1.45 11.16
N ARG A 18 12.17 -0.94 10.00
CA ARG A 18 12.41 0.45 9.60
C ARG A 18 11.24 1.40 9.88
N GLY A 19 10.09 0.88 10.32
CA GLY A 19 8.92 1.66 10.67
C GLY A 19 8.09 2.19 9.49
N GLY A 20 8.09 1.57 8.31
CA GLY A 20 7.27 2.03 7.18
C GLY A 20 7.44 1.30 5.86
N LEU A 21 6.79 1.79 4.80
CA LEU A 21 6.96 1.40 3.40
C LEU A 21 7.94 2.34 2.69
N SER A 22 8.79 1.78 1.83
CA SER A 22 9.73 2.52 0.99
C SER A 22 9.63 2.04 -0.45
N VAL A 23 9.88 2.92 -1.41
CA VAL A 23 9.95 2.54 -2.83
C VAL A 23 10.95 1.41 -3.11
N LYS A 24 11.93 1.21 -2.22
CA LYS A 24 12.91 0.12 -2.32
C LYS A 24 12.31 -1.28 -2.19
N ASP A 25 11.12 -1.45 -1.62
CA ASP A 25 10.48 -2.77 -1.47
C ASP A 25 9.61 -3.15 -2.65
N THR A 26 9.18 -2.16 -3.43
CA THR A 26 8.32 -2.37 -4.59
C THR A 26 9.12 -2.54 -5.88
N GLY A 27 10.45 -2.47 -5.83
CA GLY A 27 11.33 -2.65 -6.98
C GLY A 27 11.22 -1.55 -8.03
N GLY A 28 10.53 -0.45 -7.73
CA GLY A 28 10.30 0.69 -8.62
C GLY A 28 10.46 2.04 -7.91
N ASP A 29 10.20 3.12 -8.63
CA ASP A 29 10.31 4.49 -8.11
C ASP A 29 9.09 4.96 -7.28
N TYR A 30 8.06 4.11 -7.18
CA TYR A 30 6.79 4.43 -6.53
C TYR A 30 6.27 3.25 -5.70
N LEU A 31 5.59 3.58 -4.62
CA LEU A 31 4.71 2.68 -3.88
C LEU A 31 3.33 2.70 -4.55
N GLN A 32 2.86 1.55 -5.01
CA GLN A 32 1.53 1.42 -5.60
C GLN A 32 0.49 1.04 -4.55
N PHE A 33 -0.68 1.67 -4.65
CA PHE A 33 -1.83 1.45 -3.79
C PHE A 33 -3.10 1.26 -4.63
N GLU A 34 -4.01 0.45 -4.13
CA GLU A 34 -5.41 0.45 -4.53
C GLU A 34 -6.17 1.50 -3.72
N PHE A 35 -6.92 2.38 -4.37
CA PHE A 35 -7.70 3.42 -3.71
C PHE A 35 -9.15 2.99 -3.53
N ASP A 36 -9.61 3.12 -2.29
CA ASP A 36 -10.95 2.73 -1.85
C ASP A 36 -11.30 1.30 -2.29
N PRO A 37 -10.46 0.32 -1.88
CA PRO A 37 -10.68 -1.07 -2.25
C PRO A 37 -12.01 -1.58 -1.69
N PRO A 38 -12.61 -2.62 -2.30
CA PRO A 38 -13.75 -3.30 -1.71
C PRO A 38 -13.38 -3.84 -0.32
N SER A 39 -14.37 -3.88 0.58
CA SER A 39 -14.19 -4.36 1.96
C SER A 39 -13.70 -5.80 2.04
N GLU A 40 -13.94 -6.61 1.00
CA GLU A 40 -13.39 -7.95 0.90
C GLU A 40 -11.92 -7.87 0.50
N GLN A 41 -11.04 -8.28 1.42
CA GLN A 41 -9.66 -8.57 1.07
C GLN A 41 -9.67 -9.79 0.14
N PRO A 42 -9.01 -9.75 -1.04
CA PRO A 42 -8.80 -10.96 -1.81
C PRO A 42 -8.05 -11.95 -0.91
N GLN A 43 -8.68 -13.08 -0.58
CA GLN A 43 -8.02 -14.21 0.05
C GLN A 43 -7.10 -14.83 -0.99
N ASP A 44 -6.01 -14.15 -1.28
CA ASP A 44 -4.99 -14.67 -2.17
C ASP A 44 -4.29 -15.82 -1.44
N GLU A 45 -4.31 -17.02 -2.02
CA GLU A 45 -3.56 -18.19 -1.52
C GLU A 45 -2.04 -17.99 -1.64
N THR A 46 -1.61 -16.89 -2.25
CA THR A 46 -0.22 -16.46 -2.30
C THR A 46 0.15 -15.79 -0.98
N ASP A 47 1.40 -15.91 -0.51
CA ASP A 47 1.92 -15.28 0.71
C ASP A 47 1.95 -13.73 0.67
N THR A 48 0.88 -13.10 0.20
CA THR A 48 0.64 -11.67 0.14
C THR A 48 -0.24 -11.23 1.30
N VAL A 49 -0.06 -9.99 1.74
CA VAL A 49 -0.85 -9.33 2.76
C VAL A 49 -1.25 -7.95 2.28
N ALA A 50 -2.42 -7.52 2.70
CA ALA A 50 -2.93 -6.18 2.46
C ALA A 50 -2.60 -5.28 3.66
N LEU A 51 -1.91 -4.18 3.40
CA LEU A 51 -1.65 -3.12 4.36
C LEU A 51 -2.49 -1.90 3.98
N ASP A 52 -3.47 -1.59 4.81
CA ASP A 52 -4.43 -0.50 4.62
C ASP A 52 -3.95 0.77 5.33
N PHE A 53 -3.84 1.85 4.57
CA PHE A 53 -3.40 3.17 5.00
C PHE A 53 -4.57 4.15 4.99
N ASP A 54 -4.60 5.01 6.00
CA ASP A 54 -5.58 6.08 6.12
C ASP A 54 -5.17 7.25 5.22
N PHE A 55 -5.87 7.35 4.09
CA PHE A 55 -5.63 8.40 3.09
C PHE A 55 -5.82 9.81 3.66
N VAL A 56 -6.78 9.98 4.58
CA VAL A 56 -7.08 11.29 5.17
C VAL A 56 -5.91 11.75 6.05
N LYS A 57 -5.31 10.83 6.81
CA LYS A 57 -4.10 11.12 7.59
C LYS A 57 -2.90 11.43 6.70
N MET A 58 -2.75 10.71 5.59
CA MET A 58 -1.68 10.96 4.63
C MET A 58 -1.82 12.35 3.98
N GLN A 59 -3.02 12.72 3.55
CA GLN A 59 -3.28 14.06 3.01
C GLN A 59 -3.07 15.15 4.06
N ALA A 60 -3.49 14.93 5.31
CA ALA A 60 -3.25 15.88 6.40
C ALA A 60 -1.76 16.06 6.72
N ALA A 61 -0.92 15.08 6.38
CA ALA A 61 0.54 15.13 6.48
C ALA A 61 1.23 15.64 5.20
N ASP A 62 0.48 16.20 4.25
CA ASP A 62 0.97 16.74 2.97
C ASP A 62 1.71 15.68 2.13
N ILE A 63 1.31 14.40 2.26
CA ILE A 63 1.89 13.31 1.46
C ILE A 63 1.36 13.40 0.02
N GLU A 64 2.27 13.52 -0.94
CA GLU A 64 1.96 13.52 -2.36
C GLU A 64 1.50 12.12 -2.81
N VAL A 65 0.24 12.05 -3.23
CA VAL A 65 -0.40 10.84 -3.78
C VAL A 65 -0.81 11.11 -5.22
N LEU A 66 -0.11 10.48 -6.16
CA LEU A 66 -0.30 10.64 -7.59
C LEU A 66 -1.41 9.73 -8.10
N GLU A 67 -2.25 10.27 -8.99
CA GLU A 67 -3.33 9.53 -9.67
C GLU A 67 -2.84 8.65 -10.80
N GLN A 68 -1.84 9.16 -11.52
CA GLN A 68 -1.20 8.48 -12.64
C GLN A 68 0.26 8.90 -12.64
N VAL A 69 1.11 8.00 -13.12
CA VAL A 69 2.53 8.26 -13.36
C VAL A 69 2.77 8.06 -14.84
N GLU A 70 3.26 9.11 -15.53
CA GLU A 70 3.46 9.15 -16.99
C GLU A 70 4.35 8.01 -17.53
N ASP A 71 5.19 7.41 -16.68
CA ASP A 71 6.13 6.34 -17.04
C ASP A 71 5.60 4.93 -16.74
N ALA A 72 4.44 4.79 -16.10
CA ALA A 72 3.82 3.48 -15.88
C ALA A 72 3.17 2.99 -17.17
N THR A 73 4.01 2.51 -18.10
CA THR A 73 3.60 1.63 -19.20
C THR A 73 3.23 0.26 -18.61
N TRP A 74 2.27 0.23 -17.69
CA TRP A 74 1.63 -1.00 -17.27
C TRP A 74 0.24 -0.99 -17.87
N ASN A 75 -0.01 -1.92 -18.79
CA ASN A 75 -1.35 -2.25 -19.27
C ASN A 75 -2.16 -2.73 -18.06
N VAL A 76 -2.75 -1.80 -17.31
CA VAL A 76 -3.84 -2.14 -16.41
C VAL A 76 -5.03 -2.41 -17.33
N ASP A 77 -5.43 -3.67 -17.39
CA ASP A 77 -6.63 -4.07 -18.11
C ASP A 77 -7.80 -3.22 -17.55
N PRO A 78 -8.50 -2.43 -18.39
CA PRO A 78 -9.56 -1.52 -17.94
C PRO A 78 -10.78 -2.27 -17.37
N ASP A 79 -10.79 -3.61 -17.46
CA ASP A 79 -11.84 -4.51 -16.97
C ASP A 79 -11.51 -5.11 -15.58
N SER A 80 -10.39 -4.71 -14.95
CA SER A 80 -10.07 -5.22 -13.61
C SER A 80 -10.99 -4.56 -12.58
N SER A 81 -11.79 -5.37 -11.88
CA SER A 81 -12.66 -5.01 -10.75
C SER A 81 -11.90 -4.51 -9.50
N VAL A 82 -10.66 -4.04 -9.70
CA VAL A 82 -9.74 -3.52 -8.69
C VAL A 82 -9.86 -2.00 -8.72
N GLY A 83 -9.97 -1.37 -7.55
CA GLY A 83 -10.16 0.08 -7.43
C GLY A 83 -9.07 0.89 -8.16
N PRO A 84 -9.31 2.20 -8.41
CA PRO A 84 -8.34 3.05 -9.09
C PRO A 84 -6.98 3.01 -8.37
N SER A 85 -5.89 2.85 -9.12
CA SER A 85 -4.54 2.82 -8.55
C SER A 85 -4.05 4.22 -8.18
N ARG A 86 -3.27 4.32 -7.10
CA ARG A 86 -2.60 5.54 -6.62
C ARG A 86 -1.14 5.26 -6.33
N PHE A 87 -0.30 6.27 -6.46
CA PHE A 87 1.14 6.12 -6.34
C PHE A 87 1.74 7.11 -5.35
N VAL A 88 2.64 6.65 -4.51
CA VAL A 88 3.36 7.49 -3.53
C VAL A 88 4.86 7.33 -3.74
N LYS A 89 5.55 8.45 -3.91
CA LYS A 89 7.01 8.47 -4.11
C LYS A 89 7.81 8.52 -2.81
N SER A 90 7.14 8.92 -1.73
CA SER A 90 7.74 9.14 -0.42
C SER A 90 7.70 7.91 0.47
N PHE A 91 8.55 7.92 1.50
CA PHE A 91 8.47 6.94 2.59
C PHE A 91 7.15 7.07 3.33
N LEU A 92 6.47 5.95 3.57
CA LEU A 92 5.19 5.89 4.26
C LEU A 92 5.34 5.24 5.63
N SER A 93 5.15 6.03 6.68
CA SER A 93 5.24 5.53 8.05
C SER A 93 4.10 4.55 8.37
N LEU A 94 4.38 3.53 9.18
CA LEU A 94 3.35 2.65 9.76
C LEU A 94 2.36 3.41 10.66
N GLY A 95 2.67 4.64 11.06
CA GLY A 95 1.74 5.52 11.78
C GLY A 95 0.49 5.90 10.99
N TYR A 96 0.51 5.74 9.67
CA TYR A 96 -0.64 5.98 8.79
C TYR A 96 -1.51 4.74 8.57
N LEU A 97 -1.10 3.58 9.08
CA LEU A 97 -1.91 2.36 8.96
C LEU A 97 -3.23 2.48 9.73
N THR A 98 -4.24 1.80 9.20
CA THR A 98 -5.47 1.51 9.94
C THR A 98 -5.18 0.58 11.12
N GLU A 99 -6.09 0.54 12.09
CA GLU A 99 -5.94 -0.32 13.27
C GLU A 99 -5.81 -1.80 12.87
N GLU A 100 -6.68 -2.27 11.97
CA GLU A 100 -6.67 -3.64 11.46
C GLU A 100 -5.32 -4.04 10.85
N SER A 101 -4.72 -3.18 10.02
CA SER A 101 -3.40 -3.47 9.44
C SER A 101 -2.25 -3.39 10.45
N ARG A 102 -2.38 -2.57 11.50
CA ARG A 102 -1.39 -2.55 12.60
C ARG A 102 -1.45 -3.83 13.41
N GLU A 103 -2.64 -4.38 13.62
CA GLU A 103 -2.81 -5.67 14.30
C GLU A 103 -2.15 -6.80 13.49
N GLN A 104 -2.29 -6.81 12.16
CA GLN A 104 -1.60 -7.78 11.30
C GLN A 104 -0.05 -7.68 11.41
N LEU A 105 0.48 -6.47 11.58
CA LEU A 105 1.91 -6.27 11.78
C LEU A 105 2.38 -6.57 13.21
N SER A 106 1.47 -6.65 14.18
CA SER A 106 1.83 -6.90 15.58
C SER A 106 2.49 -8.27 15.78
N GLU A 107 2.21 -9.23 14.91
CA GLU A 107 2.83 -10.56 14.90
C GLU A 107 4.34 -10.52 14.59
N TYR A 108 4.87 -9.39 14.10
CA TYR A 108 6.26 -9.22 13.69
C TYR A 108 7.06 -8.27 14.59
N TYR A 109 6.48 -7.84 15.73
CA TYR A 109 7.14 -7.02 16.76
C TYR A 109 7.85 -7.85 17.83
#